data_AF-A0A964LSQ9-F1
#
_entry.id   AF-A0A964LSQ9-F1
#
_cell.length_a   1.000
_cell.length_b   1.000
_cell.length_c   1.000
_cell.angle_alpha   90.00
_cell.angle_beta   90.00
_cell.angle_gamma   90.00
#
_symmetry.space_group_name_H-M   'P 1'
#
loop_
_entity.id
_entity.type
_entity.pdbx_description
1 polymer ?
#
loop_
_entity_poly.entity_id
_entity_poly.type
_entity_poly.pdbx_seq_one_letter_code
_entity_poly.pdbx_strand_id
1 'polypeptide(L)'
;MHPAGQLFLSPGHTFSRACREMSFETPLGRWNLVEAQPAPDLADAVECYWEGWGDIQPLVEKILPSTNIELMFNLKGRHSVLELNGKPLNSNHTGGWMSGLQRRYLLIETREGSHFVAARLKPWGAWRLLREPMHERIAFAPN
;
A
#
# COMPACT_ATOMS: atom_id res chain seq x y z
N MET A 1 -23.11 -7.17 -2.54
CA MET A 1 -23.54 -6.75 -1.19
C MET A 1 -22.33 -6.88 -0.29
N HIS A 2 -21.64 -5.78 0.02
CA HIS A 2 -20.48 -5.80 0.92
C HIS A 2 -20.96 -5.71 2.37
N PRO A 3 -20.54 -6.60 3.28
CA PRO A 3 -20.85 -6.43 4.69
C PRO A 3 -20.05 -5.21 5.18
N ALA A 4 -20.77 -4.24 5.76
CA ALA A 4 -20.17 -3.07 6.37
C ALA A 4 -19.20 -3.50 7.47
N GLY A 5 -17.95 -3.04 7.37
CA GLY A 5 -16.90 -3.29 8.36
C GLY A 5 -17.30 -2.75 9.73
N GLN A 6 -16.91 -3.48 10.77
CA GLN A 6 -17.22 -3.15 12.16
C GLN A 6 -16.47 -1.85 12.55
N LEU A 7 -17.20 -0.90 13.12
CA LEU A 7 -16.62 0.34 13.66
C LEU A 7 -15.78 -0.01 14.90
N PHE A 8 -14.46 0.13 14.81
CA PHE A 8 -13.59 0.00 15.97
C PHE A 8 -13.52 1.34 16.71
N LEU A 9 -13.80 1.29 18.01
CA LEU A 9 -13.63 2.39 18.96
C LEU A 9 -12.48 2.00 19.90
N SER A 10 -11.26 2.45 19.61
CA SER A 10 -10.13 2.27 20.53
C SER A 10 -10.10 3.44 21.54
N PRO A 11 -10.13 3.18 22.86
CA PRO A 11 -10.09 4.25 23.87
C PRO A 11 -8.81 5.08 23.76
N GLY A 12 -8.93 6.40 23.72
CA GLY A 12 -7.80 7.33 23.67
C GLY A 12 -7.42 7.82 22.27
N HIS A 13 -8.07 7.33 21.21
CA HIS A 13 -7.88 7.81 19.83
C HIS A 13 -9.15 8.52 19.35
N THR A 14 -9.03 9.78 18.92
CA THR A 14 -10.15 10.66 18.49
C THR A 14 -10.83 10.22 17.18
N PHE A 15 -10.57 9.01 16.68
CA PHE A 15 -11.06 8.54 15.38
C PHE A 15 -11.77 7.20 15.54
N SER A 16 -13.10 7.24 15.61
CA SER A 16 -13.93 6.08 15.27
C SER A 16 -14.14 6.09 13.76
N ARG A 17 -13.56 5.12 13.06
CA ARG A 17 -13.75 4.95 11.62
C ARG A 17 -14.12 3.50 11.34
N ALA A 18 -14.94 3.32 10.31
CA ALA A 18 -15.30 1.97 9.88
C ALA A 18 -14.02 1.32 9.37
N CYS A 19 -13.64 0.23 10.03
CA CYS A 19 -12.50 -0.56 9.65
C CYS A 19 -12.99 -1.86 9.04
N ARG A 20 -12.34 -2.30 7.98
CA ARG A 20 -12.50 -3.64 7.44
C ARG A 20 -11.25 -4.42 7.80
N GLU A 21 -11.43 -5.52 8.52
CA GLU A 21 -10.36 -6.44 8.85
C GLU A 21 -10.50 -7.72 8.01
N MET A 22 -9.37 -8.25 7.57
CA MET A 22 -9.28 -9.50 6.85
C MET A 22 -8.02 -10.25 7.29
N SER A 23 -8.15 -11.56 7.49
CA SER A 23 -7.03 -12.47 7.73
C SER A 23 -7.10 -13.62 6.74
N PHE A 24 -5.96 -13.99 6.16
CA PHE A 24 -5.86 -15.10 5.21
C PHE A 24 -4.65 -15.96 5.57
N GLU A 25 -4.84 -17.28 5.54
CA GLU A 25 -3.78 -18.25 5.76
C GLU A 25 -3.63 -19.13 4.54
N THR A 26 -2.41 -19.30 4.08
CA THR A 26 -2.06 -20.12 2.91
C THR A 26 -0.78 -20.91 3.21
N PRO A 27 -0.39 -21.89 2.37
CA PRO A 27 0.89 -22.57 2.53
C PRO A 27 2.11 -21.63 2.49
N LEU A 28 1.96 -20.42 1.94
CA LEU A 28 3.01 -19.41 1.87
C LEU A 28 3.10 -18.54 3.14
N GLY A 29 2.15 -18.66 4.07
CA GLY A 29 2.16 -17.93 5.34
C GLY A 29 0.80 -17.33 5.71
N ARG A 30 0.83 -16.38 6.64
CA ARG A 30 -0.36 -15.70 7.15
C ARG A 30 -0.31 -14.21 6.80
N TRP A 31 -1.40 -13.70 6.24
CA TRP A 31 -1.61 -12.29 5.95
C TRP A 31 -2.74 -11.73 6.80
N ASN A 32 -2.57 -10.50 7.24
CA ASN A 32 -3.58 -9.69 7.87
C ASN A 32 -3.64 -8.37 7.12
N LEU A 33 -4.84 -7.82 7.03
CA LEU A 33 -5.11 -6.54 6.40
C LEU A 33 -6.20 -5.82 7.17
N VAL A 34 -5.93 -4.58 7.54
CA VAL A 34 -6.93 -3.64 8.04
C VAL A 34 -7.02 -2.49 7.06
N GLU A 35 -8.23 -2.13 6.65
CA GLU A 35 -8.51 -0.92 5.86
C GLU A 35 -9.41 0.01 6.66
N ALA A 36 -9.11 1.31 6.67
CA ALA A 36 -9.89 2.33 7.35
C ALA A 36 -10.28 3.45 6.38
N GLN A 37 -11.48 3.98 6.56
CA GLN A 37 -11.92 5.18 5.84
C GLN A 37 -11.13 6.42 6.28
N PRO A 38 -10.82 7.35 5.36
CA PRO A 38 -10.10 8.57 5.69
C PRO A 38 -10.92 9.51 6.58
N ALA A 39 -10.26 10.49 7.18
CA ALA A 39 -10.97 11.60 7.81
C ALA A 39 -11.73 12.43 6.75
N PRO A 40 -12.87 13.07 7.08
CA PRO A 40 -13.69 13.78 6.10
C PRO A 40 -12.96 14.85 5.28
N ASP A 41 -12.02 15.55 5.90
CA ASP A 41 -11.15 16.56 5.27
C ASP A 41 -10.12 15.97 4.29
N LEU A 42 -9.85 14.67 4.41
CA LEU A 42 -8.95 13.91 3.53
C LEU A 42 -9.69 12.98 2.56
N ALA A 43 -10.99 12.73 2.75
CA ALA A 43 -11.82 11.82 1.94
C ALA A 43 -11.85 12.19 0.46
N ASP A 44 -11.57 13.45 0.20
CA ASP A 44 -11.37 13.99 -1.11
C ASP A 44 -10.08 13.39 -1.72
N ALA A 45 -8.92 13.56 -1.09
CA ALA A 45 -7.63 13.14 -1.64
C ALA A 45 -7.28 11.65 -1.44
N VAL A 46 -7.73 11.06 -0.34
CA VAL A 46 -7.41 9.70 0.10
C VAL A 46 -8.64 8.83 -0.10
N GLU A 47 -8.45 7.62 -0.64
CA GLU A 47 -9.52 6.62 -0.76
C GLU A 47 -9.65 5.79 0.52
N CYS A 48 -8.54 5.28 1.03
CA CYS A 48 -8.47 4.60 2.32
C CYS A 48 -7.05 4.64 2.90
N TYR A 49 -6.97 4.37 4.19
CA TYR A 49 -5.74 3.91 4.82
C TYR A 49 -5.78 2.40 4.92
N TRP A 50 -4.63 1.76 4.83
CA TRP A 50 -4.54 0.34 5.08
C TRP A 50 -3.23 -0.06 5.75
N GLU A 51 -3.29 -1.12 6.55
CA GLU A 51 -2.15 -1.75 7.18
C GLU A 51 -2.19 -3.24 6.83
N GLY A 52 -1.11 -3.74 6.26
CA GLY A 52 -0.97 -5.15 5.89
C GLY A 52 0.24 -5.75 6.57
N TRP A 53 0.08 -6.88 7.23
CA TRP A 53 1.20 -7.55 7.89
C TRP A 53 1.08 -9.07 7.91
N GLY A 54 2.23 -9.74 7.94
CA GLY A 54 2.27 -11.19 7.90
C GLY A 54 3.67 -11.75 8.03
N ASP A 55 3.75 -12.95 8.59
CA ASP A 55 4.91 -13.80 8.48
C ASP A 55 4.70 -14.71 7.27
N ILE A 56 5.42 -14.40 6.20
CA ILE A 56 5.27 -15.02 4.88
C ILE A 56 6.62 -15.52 4.40
N GLN A 57 6.59 -16.63 3.67
CA GLN A 57 7.77 -17.12 2.96
C GLN A 57 8.21 -16.10 1.90
N PRO A 58 9.48 -16.10 1.49
CA PRO A 58 9.95 -15.27 0.39
C PRO A 58 9.05 -15.46 -0.84
N LEU A 59 8.57 -14.34 -1.38
CA LEU A 59 7.56 -14.34 -2.42
C LEU A 59 7.90 -13.30 -3.48
N VAL A 60 7.71 -13.68 -4.74
CA VAL A 60 7.78 -12.78 -5.89
C VAL A 60 6.36 -12.56 -6.41
N GLU A 61 5.93 -11.31 -6.46
CA GLU A 61 4.56 -10.93 -6.75
C GLU A 61 4.48 -9.94 -7.92
N LYS A 62 3.44 -10.11 -8.74
CA LYS A 62 3.08 -9.13 -9.77
C LYS A 62 2.01 -8.21 -9.23
N ILE A 63 2.37 -6.95 -9.00
CA ILE A 63 1.42 -5.90 -8.67
C ILE A 63 0.86 -5.34 -9.99
N LEU A 64 -0.43 -5.56 -10.21
CA LEU A 64 -1.11 -5.11 -11.42
C LEU A 64 -1.23 -3.58 -11.44
N PRO A 65 -1.30 -2.96 -12.63
CA PRO A 65 -1.65 -1.56 -12.77
C PRO A 65 -2.89 -1.18 -11.96
N SER A 66 -2.80 -0.08 -11.21
CA SER A 66 -3.91 0.53 -10.49
C SER A 66 -4.05 1.99 -10.90
N THR A 67 -5.29 2.47 -10.95
CA THR A 67 -5.57 3.91 -11.13
C THR A 67 -5.27 4.72 -9.88
N ASN A 68 -5.10 4.07 -8.74
CA ASN A 68 -4.76 4.72 -7.49
C ASN A 68 -3.25 4.67 -7.24
N ILE A 69 -2.81 5.54 -6.36
CA ILE A 69 -1.41 5.63 -5.94
C ILE A 69 -1.30 5.22 -4.49
N GLU A 70 -0.57 4.15 -4.22
CA GLU A 70 -0.25 3.70 -2.88
C GLU A 70 0.98 4.46 -2.39
N LEU A 71 0.82 5.30 -1.37
CA LEU A 71 1.92 5.82 -0.57
C LEU A 71 2.10 4.89 0.63
N MET A 72 3.16 4.11 0.62
CA MET A 72 3.38 3.01 1.55
C MET A 72 4.64 3.26 2.37
N PHE A 73 4.63 2.82 3.62
CA PHE A 73 5.77 2.84 4.51
C PHE A 73 6.07 1.42 4.96
N ASN A 74 7.28 0.96 4.67
CA ASN A 74 7.75 -0.34 5.14
C ASN A 74 8.10 -0.26 6.64
N LEU A 75 7.46 -1.08 7.45
CA LEU A 75 7.70 -1.20 8.89
C LEU A 75 8.49 -2.46 9.26
N LYS A 76 8.42 -3.51 8.43
CA LYS A 76 9.16 -4.77 8.58
C LYS A 76 9.23 -5.49 7.24
N GLY A 77 10.35 -6.17 7.04
CA GLY A 77 10.61 -6.97 5.86
C GLY A 77 11.55 -6.25 4.90
N ARG A 78 12.11 -7.00 3.98
CA ARG A 78 12.99 -6.49 2.95
C ARG A 78 12.30 -6.64 1.60
N HIS A 79 12.00 -5.51 0.98
CA HIS A 79 11.28 -5.48 -0.28
C HIS A 79 12.14 -4.89 -1.39
N SER A 80 12.05 -5.51 -2.55
CA SER A 80 12.81 -5.13 -3.74
C SER A 80 11.88 -5.02 -4.93
N VAL A 81 12.07 -4.01 -5.76
CA VAL A 81 11.47 -3.98 -7.10
C VAL A 81 12.42 -4.67 -8.05
N LEU A 82 11.94 -5.73 -8.70
CA LEU A 82 12.66 -6.55 -9.68
C LEU A 82 12.40 -6.10 -11.12
N GLU A 83 11.22 -5.55 -11.40
CA GLU A 83 10.84 -5.07 -12.72
C GLU A 83 9.84 -3.92 -12.62
N LEU A 84 10.05 -2.87 -13.40
CA LEU A 84 9.13 -1.75 -13.55
C LEU A 84 8.86 -1.49 -15.03
N ASN A 85 7.58 -1.55 -15.44
CA ASN A 85 7.15 -1.28 -16.81
C ASN A 85 7.88 -2.11 -17.90
N GLY A 86 8.16 -3.39 -17.64
CA GLY A 86 8.88 -4.23 -18.62
C GLY A 86 10.40 -4.08 -18.56
N LYS A 87 10.94 -3.27 -17.64
CA LYS A 87 12.39 -3.06 -17.50
C LYS A 87 12.86 -3.64 -16.17
N PRO A 88 13.92 -4.48 -16.17
CA PRO A 88 14.56 -4.91 -14.93
C PRO A 88 14.96 -3.72 -14.08
N LEU A 89 14.63 -3.78 -12.81
CA LEU A 89 15.05 -2.85 -11.77
C LEU A 89 15.55 -3.72 -10.61
N ASN A 90 16.59 -3.31 -9.90
CA ASN A 90 17.03 -4.05 -8.71
C ASN A 90 17.27 -3.04 -7.60
N SER A 91 16.16 -2.47 -7.13
CA SER A 91 16.16 -1.45 -6.08
C SER A 91 15.57 -2.03 -4.80
N ASN A 92 16.31 -1.90 -3.70
CA ASN A 92 15.83 -2.23 -2.37
C ASN A 92 15.17 -1.00 -1.74
N HIS A 93 14.07 -1.19 -1.03
CA HIS A 93 13.35 -0.11 -0.36
C HIS A 93 13.18 -0.43 1.13
N THR A 94 13.78 0.40 1.98
CA THR A 94 13.79 0.24 3.45
C THR A 94 12.93 1.28 4.18
N GLY A 95 12.31 2.22 3.46
CA GLY A 95 11.53 3.31 4.03
C GLY A 95 10.17 3.46 3.35
N GLY A 96 9.80 4.71 3.04
CA GLY A 96 8.61 5.00 2.25
C GLY A 96 8.80 4.61 0.79
N TRP A 97 7.76 4.14 0.14
CA TRP A 97 7.74 3.96 -1.31
C TRP A 97 6.36 4.29 -1.85
N MET A 98 6.33 4.80 -3.07
CA MET A 98 5.10 5.10 -3.78
C MET A 98 4.96 4.20 -4.99
N SER A 99 3.78 3.64 -5.22
CA SER A 99 3.47 2.84 -6.40
C SER A 99 2.10 3.19 -6.96
N GLY A 100 1.93 3.18 -8.28
CA GLY A 100 0.65 3.53 -8.91
C GLY A 100 0.84 4.12 -10.30
N LEU A 101 -0.22 4.10 -11.11
CA LEU A 101 -0.25 4.64 -12.48
C LEU A 101 0.76 4.01 -13.46
N GLN A 102 1.33 2.86 -13.11
CA GLN A 102 2.17 2.07 -14.03
C GLN A 102 1.34 1.53 -15.20
N ARG A 103 1.94 1.45 -16.39
CA ARG A 103 1.26 0.93 -17.61
C ARG A 103 1.30 -0.60 -17.70
N ARG A 104 2.26 -1.22 -17.02
CA ARG A 104 2.42 -2.68 -16.93
C ARG A 104 2.58 -3.07 -15.47
N TYR A 105 2.58 -4.36 -15.18
CA TYR A 105 2.81 -4.83 -13.82
C TYR A 105 4.15 -4.33 -13.26
N LEU A 106 4.20 -4.23 -11.94
CA LEU A 106 5.40 -4.10 -11.15
C LEU A 106 5.72 -5.49 -10.61
N LEU A 107 6.97 -5.96 -10.75
CA LEU A 107 7.42 -7.20 -10.13
C LEU A 107 8.16 -6.85 -8.85
N ILE A 108 7.66 -7.34 -7.72
CA ILE A 108 8.28 -7.13 -6.41
C ILE A 108 8.71 -8.45 -5.81
N GLU A 109 9.70 -8.37 -4.94
CA GLU A 109 10.11 -9.47 -4.07
C GLU A 109 9.98 -9.02 -2.62
N THR A 110 9.41 -9.88 -1.80
CA THR A 110 9.35 -9.72 -0.35
C THR A 110 10.18 -10.82 0.30
N ARG A 111 11.08 -10.43 1.21
CA ARG A 111 11.89 -11.33 2.04
C ARG A 111 11.69 -10.96 3.50
N GLU A 112 11.77 -11.95 4.39
CA GLU A 112 11.78 -11.76 5.86
C GLU A 112 10.44 -11.22 6.44
N GLY A 113 9.31 -11.68 5.87
CA GLY A 113 7.97 -11.23 6.26
C GLY A 113 7.56 -9.91 5.59
N SER A 114 6.40 -9.39 5.99
CA SER A 114 5.83 -8.16 5.41
C SER A 114 5.11 -7.37 6.48
N HIS A 115 5.36 -6.06 6.58
CA HIS A 115 4.55 -5.14 7.34
C HIS A 115 4.58 -3.75 6.71
N PHE A 116 3.43 -3.30 6.25
CA PHE A 116 3.24 -1.99 5.65
C PHE A 116 2.08 -1.24 6.27
N VAL A 117 2.24 0.07 6.34
CA VAL A 117 1.13 1.02 6.47
C VAL A 117 1.09 1.90 5.24
N ALA A 118 -0.11 2.26 4.79
CA ALA A 118 -0.25 2.98 3.53
C ALA A 118 -1.47 3.89 3.50
N ALA A 119 -1.37 4.91 2.66
CA ALA A 119 -2.49 5.69 2.18
C ALA A 119 -2.69 5.41 0.69
N ARG A 120 -3.88 4.94 0.32
CA ARG A 120 -4.30 4.85 -1.07
C ARG A 120 -4.81 6.21 -1.51
N LEU A 121 -4.03 6.90 -2.31
CA LEU A 121 -4.34 8.23 -2.84
C LEU A 121 -5.10 8.10 -4.16
N LYS A 122 -6.12 8.95 -4.32
CA LYS A 122 -6.69 9.22 -5.65
C LYS A 122 -5.62 9.94 -6.49
N PRO A 123 -5.65 9.84 -7.84
CA PRO A 123 -4.66 10.50 -8.71
C PRO A 123 -4.43 11.97 -8.38
N TRP A 124 -5.51 12.70 -8.15
CA TRP A 124 -5.47 14.11 -7.82
C TRP A 124 -5.00 14.38 -6.39
N GLY A 125 -5.22 13.45 -5.46
CA GLY A 125 -4.72 13.53 -4.10
C GLY A 125 -3.19 13.43 -4.07
N ALA A 126 -2.63 12.52 -4.85
CA ALA A 126 -1.18 12.42 -5.04
C ALA A 126 -0.61 13.67 -5.71
N TRP A 127 -1.28 14.22 -6.73
CA TRP A 127 -0.87 15.49 -7.33
C TRP A 127 -0.87 16.65 -6.33
N ARG A 128 -1.89 16.77 -5.45
CA ARG A 128 -1.92 17.79 -4.39
C ARG A 128 -0.75 17.67 -3.43
N LEU A 129 -0.34 16.44 -3.10
CA LEU A 129 0.77 16.16 -2.19
C LEU A 129 2.14 16.45 -2.83
N LEU A 130 2.37 15.96 -4.05
CA LEU A 130 3.68 15.97 -4.70
C LEU A 130 3.93 17.20 -5.57
N ARG A 131 2.87 17.84 -6.06
CA ARG A 131 2.91 19.00 -6.97
C ARG A 131 3.73 18.77 -8.26
N GLU A 132 3.80 17.53 -8.70
CA GLU A 132 4.56 17.12 -9.89
C GLU A 132 3.66 16.37 -10.90
N PRO A 133 4.05 16.28 -12.18
CA PRO A 133 3.31 15.47 -13.16
C PRO A 133 3.38 13.98 -12.79
N MET A 134 2.23 13.37 -12.54
CA MET A 134 2.16 11.97 -12.08
C MET A 134 2.69 10.94 -13.10
N HIS A 135 2.71 11.29 -14.40
CA HIS A 135 3.29 10.44 -15.44
C HIS A 135 4.82 10.30 -15.34
N GLU A 136 5.48 11.18 -14.57
CA GLU A 136 6.92 11.16 -14.33
C GLU A 136 7.29 10.33 -13.07
N ARG A 137 6.29 9.93 -12.25
CA ARG A 137 6.49 9.26 -10.95
C ARG A 137 5.79 7.90 -10.92
N ILE A 138 6.48 6.89 -11.43
CA ILE A 138 5.93 5.53 -11.58
C ILE A 138 6.29 4.62 -10.39
N ALA A 139 7.43 4.88 -9.73
CA ALA A 139 7.75 4.38 -8.40
C ALA A 139 8.94 5.17 -7.85
N PHE A 140 8.91 5.56 -6.58
CA PHE A 140 10.10 6.13 -5.92
C PHE A 140 10.10 5.80 -4.43
N ALA A 141 11.29 5.64 -3.85
CA ALA A 141 11.51 5.81 -2.43
C ALA A 141 12.27 7.12 -2.24
N PRO A 142 11.84 8.02 -1.34
CA PRO A 142 12.69 9.12 -0.92
C PRO A 142 13.92 8.53 -0.22
N ASN A 143 15.11 9.00 -0.61
CA ASN A 143 16.37 8.70 0.06
C ASN A 143 16.42 9.33 1.45
#